data_AF-X0K2F8-F1
#
_entry.id   AF-X0K2F8-F1
#
_cell.length_a   1.000
_cell.length_b   1.000
_cell.length_c   1.000
_cell.angle_alpha   90.00
_cell.angle_beta   90.00
_cell.angle_gamma   90.00
#
_symmetry.space_group_name_H-M   'P 1'
#
loop_
_entity.id
_entity.type
_entity.pdbx_description
1 polymer ?
#
loop_
_entity_poly.entity_id
_entity_poly.type
_entity_poly.pdbx_seq_one_letter_code
_entity_poly.pdbx_strand_id
1 'polypeptide(L)'
;MKVLSLNFLTCAVKACKSSKDSYPLHPKDAELVQDDIELNPDMILNVLPRLDWTALCTTASELGFPQLPEQPPTAVELRADEKTLKDLHHLLLETQMSEGKLVCGNCGHEYAVKEGIANFLLPSHLV
;
A
#
# COMPACT_ATOMS: atom_id res chain seq x y z
N MET A 1 2.78 2.78 9.22
CA MET A 1 1.68 2.74 8.23
C MET A 1 1.70 1.40 7.52
N LYS A 2 0.62 0.62 7.61
CA LYS A 2 0.53 -0.71 6.98
C LYS A 2 0.64 -0.61 5.45
N VAL A 3 1.27 -1.58 4.81
CA VAL A 3 1.34 -1.64 3.33
C VAL A 3 -0.07 -1.66 2.73
N LEU A 4 -1.03 -2.34 3.39
CA LEU A 4 -2.44 -2.31 2.98
C LEU A 4 -2.97 -0.89 2.79
N SER A 5 -2.59 0.06 3.66
CA SER A 5 -3.06 1.45 3.58
C SER A 5 -2.60 2.15 2.30
N LEU A 6 -1.41 1.81 1.78
CA LEU A 6 -0.88 2.40 0.55
C LEU A 6 -1.79 2.11 -0.65
N ASN A 7 -2.51 0.99 -0.62
CA ASN A 7 -3.44 0.61 -1.67
C ASN A 7 -4.74 1.43 -1.69
N PHE A 8 -4.96 2.33 -0.72
CA PHE A 8 -6.17 3.17 -0.66
C PHE A 8 -5.87 4.66 -0.55
N LEU A 9 -4.60 5.06 -0.46
CA LEU A 9 -4.19 6.46 -0.31
C LEU A 9 -3.87 7.08 -1.67
N THR A 10 -4.47 8.23 -1.95
CA THR A 10 -4.21 9.06 -3.13
C THR A 10 -3.70 10.43 -2.72
N CYS A 11 -3.14 11.17 -3.67
CA CYS A 11 -2.70 12.54 -3.47
C CYS A 11 -3.84 13.44 -2.96
N ALA A 12 -3.58 14.16 -1.87
CA ALA A 12 -4.53 15.11 -1.29
C ALA A 12 -4.57 16.46 -2.03
N VAL A 13 -3.58 16.78 -2.88
CA VAL A 13 -3.54 18.06 -3.62
C VAL A 13 -4.75 18.17 -4.53
N LYS A 14 -5.52 19.27 -4.43
CA LYS A 14 -6.81 19.42 -5.13
C LYS A 14 -6.72 19.23 -6.64
N ALA A 15 -5.65 19.74 -7.26
CA ALA A 15 -5.41 19.61 -8.70
C ALA A 15 -5.17 18.15 -9.14
N CYS A 16 -4.87 17.23 -8.22
CA CYS A 16 -4.64 15.83 -8.52
C CYS A 16 -5.92 14.98 -8.54
N LYS A 17 -7.06 15.48 -8.04
CA LYS A 17 -8.31 14.69 -7.89
C LYS A 17 -8.82 14.04 -9.17
N SER A 18 -8.57 14.66 -10.33
CA SER A 18 -8.98 14.13 -11.63
C SER A 18 -7.88 13.35 -12.36
N SER A 19 -6.65 13.33 -11.82
CA SER A 19 -5.53 12.63 -12.44
C SER A 19 -5.46 11.20 -11.95
N LYS A 20 -5.37 10.24 -12.88
CA LYS A 20 -5.15 8.83 -12.53
C LYS A 20 -3.77 8.61 -11.93
N ASP A 21 -2.78 9.41 -12.33
CA ASP A 21 -1.39 9.34 -11.84
C ASP A 21 -1.24 9.86 -10.39
N SER A 22 -2.34 10.29 -9.78
CA SER A 22 -2.39 10.65 -8.36
C SER A 22 -2.50 9.44 -7.42
N TYR A 23 -2.66 8.25 -7.99
CA TYR A 23 -2.73 6.96 -7.30
C TYR A 23 -2.01 5.87 -8.11
N PRO A 24 -1.24 4.97 -7.48
CA PRO A 24 -0.86 4.99 -6.06
C PRO A 24 0.13 6.11 -5.75
N LEU A 25 0.30 6.40 -4.46
CA LEU A 25 1.46 7.16 -4.00
C LEU A 25 2.68 6.23 -3.90
N HIS A 26 3.84 6.72 -4.31
CA HIS A 26 5.07 5.94 -4.42
C HIS A 26 5.91 6.04 -3.15
N PRO A 27 6.09 4.96 -2.37
CA PRO A 27 6.99 4.99 -1.23
C PRO A 27 8.44 5.17 -1.68
N LYS A 28 9.19 6.01 -0.96
CA LYS A 28 10.63 6.23 -1.13
C LYS A 28 11.30 6.33 0.24
N ASP A 29 12.57 5.92 0.27
CA ASP A 29 13.41 5.94 1.48
C ASP A 29 12.72 5.26 2.68
N ALA A 30 12.00 4.16 2.40
CA ALA A 30 11.13 3.50 3.36
C ALA A 30 11.92 2.62 4.33
N GLU A 31 11.74 2.86 5.62
CA GLU A 31 12.11 1.91 6.66
C GLU A 31 10.88 1.07 7.01
N LEU A 32 11.04 -0.25 6.96
CA LEU A 32 9.96 -1.18 7.22
C LEU A 32 10.13 -1.85 8.59
N VAL A 33 9.02 -1.99 9.29
CA VAL A 33 8.91 -2.81 10.50
C VAL A 33 7.77 -3.80 10.33
N GLN A 34 7.85 -4.89 11.10
CA GLN A 34 6.87 -5.97 11.06
C GLN A 34 6.30 -6.18 12.45
N ASP A 35 4.98 -6.30 12.52
CA ASP A 35 4.28 -6.69 13.73
C ASP A 35 3.79 -8.12 13.58
N ASP A 36 3.96 -8.92 14.62
CA ASP A 36 3.36 -10.26 14.69
C ASP A 36 1.84 -10.10 14.94
N ILE A 37 1.03 -10.48 13.96
CA ILE A 37 -0.43 -10.39 14.01
C ILE A 37 -0.99 -11.75 13.66
N GLU A 38 -1.88 -12.26 14.50
CA GLU A 38 -2.55 -13.53 14.25
C GLU A 38 -3.19 -13.55 12.86
N LEU A 39 -2.93 -14.63 12.12
CA LEU A 39 -3.45 -14.81 10.77
C LEU A 39 -4.96 -14.64 10.75
N ASN A 40 -5.46 -13.73 9.90
CA ASN A 40 -6.88 -13.54 9.69
C ASN A 40 -7.26 -13.82 8.22
N PRO A 41 -7.61 -15.08 7.88
CA PRO A 41 -7.94 -15.46 6.51
C PRO A 41 -9.11 -14.66 5.93
N ASP A 42 -10.14 -14.41 6.75
CA ASP A 42 -11.33 -13.68 6.32
C ASP A 42 -11.01 -12.23 5.98
N MET A 43 -10.10 -11.58 6.72
CA MET A 43 -9.66 -10.22 6.39
C MET A 43 -9.00 -10.18 5.00
N ILE A 44 -8.11 -11.13 4.69
CA ILE A 44 -7.45 -11.21 3.38
C ILE A 44 -8.47 -11.48 2.27
N LEU A 45 -9.35 -12.46 2.46
CA LEU A 45 -10.38 -12.80 1.47
C LEU A 45 -11.37 -11.66 1.21
N ASN A 46 -11.74 -10.90 2.24
CA ASN A 46 -12.68 -9.79 2.13
C ASN A 46 -12.04 -8.52 1.54
N VAL A 47 -10.74 -8.30 1.78
CA VAL A 47 -10.05 -7.12 1.24
C VAL A 47 -9.57 -7.33 -0.19
N LEU A 48 -9.21 -8.56 -0.56
CA LEU A 48 -8.74 -8.93 -1.90
C LEU A 48 -9.54 -8.30 -3.06
N PRO A 49 -10.89 -8.39 -3.12
CA PRO A 49 -11.67 -7.81 -4.22
C PRO A 49 -11.69 -6.27 -4.24
N ARG A 50 -11.20 -5.61 -3.18
CA ARG A 50 -11.11 -4.15 -3.07
C ARG A 50 -9.71 -3.62 -3.39
N LEU A 51 -8.73 -4.50 -3.48
CA LEU A 51 -7.36 -4.10 -3.79
C LEU A 51 -7.26 -3.70 -5.26
N ASP A 52 -6.59 -2.60 -5.52
CA ASP A 52 -5.98 -2.40 -6.83
C ASP A 52 -4.70 -3.24 -6.86
N TRP A 53 -4.79 -4.41 -7.49
CA TRP A 53 -3.68 -5.36 -7.54
C TRP A 53 -2.46 -4.80 -8.27
N THR A 54 -2.68 -3.98 -9.31
CA THR A 54 -1.59 -3.38 -10.08
C THR A 54 -0.82 -2.37 -9.22
N ALA A 55 -1.55 -1.54 -8.46
CA ALA A 55 -0.96 -0.61 -7.51
C ALA A 55 -0.23 -1.34 -6.36
N LEU A 56 -0.75 -2.48 -5.88
CA LEU A 56 -0.07 -3.30 -4.89
C LEU A 56 1.25 -3.88 -5.44
N CYS A 57 1.25 -4.46 -6.65
CA CYS A 57 2.46 -4.94 -7.31
C CYS A 57 3.52 -3.83 -7.45
N THR A 58 3.07 -2.62 -7.79
CA THR A 58 3.95 -1.45 -7.94
C THR A 58 4.58 -1.07 -6.61
N THR A 59 3.75 -0.81 -5.59
CA THR A 59 4.23 -0.37 -4.27
C THR A 59 5.04 -1.44 -3.54
N ALA A 60 4.68 -2.73 -3.67
CA ALA A 60 5.46 -3.84 -3.11
C ALA A 60 6.86 -3.91 -3.74
N SER A 61 6.97 -3.76 -5.06
CA SER A 61 8.26 -3.71 -5.75
C SER A 61 9.11 -2.52 -5.31
N GLU A 62 8.49 -1.33 -5.17
CA GLU A 62 9.19 -0.13 -4.69
C GLU A 62 9.68 -0.23 -3.24
N LEU A 63 9.01 -1.05 -2.42
CA LEU A 63 9.40 -1.38 -1.06
C LEU A 63 10.46 -2.51 -0.99
N GLY A 64 10.86 -3.09 -2.12
CA GLY A 64 11.88 -4.13 -2.20
C GLY A 64 11.37 -5.56 -1.97
N PHE A 65 10.05 -5.78 -2.02
CA PHE A 65 9.49 -7.14 -1.97
C PHE A 65 9.66 -7.88 -3.30
N PRO A 66 9.67 -9.22 -3.27
CA PRO A 66 9.61 -10.02 -4.50
C PRO A 66 8.41 -9.65 -5.37
N GLN A 67 8.57 -9.79 -6.68
CA GLN A 67 7.50 -9.51 -7.62
C GLN A 67 6.30 -10.42 -7.35
N LEU A 68 5.15 -9.78 -7.10
CA LEU A 68 3.87 -10.48 -6.96
C LEU A 68 3.40 -11.03 -8.33
N PRO A 69 2.54 -12.06 -8.35
CA PRO A 69 1.91 -12.54 -9.57
C PRO A 69 1.20 -11.41 -10.34
N GLU A 70 1.16 -11.49 -11.67
CA GLU A 70 0.52 -10.46 -12.51
C GLU A 70 -0.98 -10.31 -12.23
N GLN A 71 -1.65 -11.39 -11.83
CA GLN A 71 -3.07 -11.41 -11.52
C GLN A 71 -3.27 -11.76 -10.04
N PRO A 72 -4.28 -11.14 -9.37
CA PRO A 72 -4.62 -11.53 -8.02
C PRO A 72 -5.09 -12.99 -7.99
N PRO A 73 -4.76 -13.76 -6.95
CA PRO A 73 -5.36 -15.09 -6.76
C PRO A 73 -6.88 -14.94 -6.59
N THR A 74 -7.64 -15.91 -7.07
CA THR A 74 -9.08 -15.99 -6.78
C THR A 74 -9.31 -16.40 -5.32
N ALA A 75 -10.50 -16.12 -4.78
CA ALA A 75 -10.85 -16.54 -3.42
C ALA A 75 -10.80 -18.07 -3.22
N VAL A 76 -11.02 -18.85 -4.30
CA VAL A 76 -10.93 -20.32 -4.24
C VAL A 76 -9.47 -20.76 -4.17
N GLU A 77 -8.61 -20.21 -5.02
CA GLU A 77 -7.16 -20.49 -4.99
C GLU A 77 -6.57 -20.09 -3.64
N LEU A 78 -6.93 -18.92 -3.12
CA LEU A 78 -6.39 -18.42 -1.87
C LEU A 78 -6.83 -19.26 -0.65
N ARG A 79 -8.01 -19.88 -0.69
CA ARG A 79 -8.46 -20.82 0.35
C ARG A 79 -7.74 -22.17 0.25
N ALA A 80 -7.31 -22.56 -0.94
CA ALA A 80 -6.61 -23.81 -1.18
C ALA A 80 -5.09 -23.70 -0.96
N ASP A 81 -4.55 -22.48 -1.02
CA ASP A 81 -3.12 -22.18 -0.86
C ASP A 81 -2.87 -21.34 0.41
N GLU A 82 -2.66 -22.04 1.53
CA GLU A 82 -2.35 -21.43 2.82
C GLU A 82 -1.05 -20.61 2.79
N LYS A 83 -0.08 -20.99 1.94
CA LYS A 83 1.18 -20.25 1.83
C LYS A 83 0.94 -18.88 1.22
N THR A 84 0.24 -18.81 0.09
CA THR A 84 -0.09 -17.53 -0.56
C THR A 84 -0.96 -16.65 0.35
N LEU A 85 -1.87 -17.26 1.13
CA LEU A 85 -2.68 -16.55 2.12
C LEU A 85 -1.83 -15.94 3.24
N LYS A 86 -0.85 -16.68 3.77
CA LYS A 86 0.12 -16.18 4.77
C LYS A 86 1.03 -15.11 4.20
N ASP A 87 1.53 -15.28 2.98
CA ASP A 87 2.39 -14.30 2.30
C ASP A 87 1.65 -12.96 2.12
N LEU A 88 0.36 -13.00 1.74
CA LEU A 88 -0.48 -11.80 1.64
C LEU A 88 -0.79 -11.18 3.01
N HIS A 89 -1.05 -11.98 4.03
CA HIS A 89 -1.23 -11.47 5.40
C HIS A 89 0.03 -10.76 5.90
N HIS A 90 1.19 -11.36 5.69
CA HIS A 90 2.48 -10.78 6.07
C HIS A 90 2.74 -9.45 5.36
N LEU A 91 2.52 -9.40 4.04
CA LEU A 91 2.68 -8.19 3.26
C LEU A 91 1.70 -7.10 3.67
N LEU A 92 0.40 -7.42 3.74
CA LEU A 92 -0.65 -6.40 3.88
C LEU A 92 -0.86 -5.95 5.33
N LEU A 93 -0.81 -6.89 6.28
CA LEU A 93 -1.23 -6.69 7.66
C LEU A 93 -0.07 -6.66 8.66
N GLU A 94 1.01 -7.41 8.44
CA GLU A 94 2.15 -7.42 9.38
C GLU A 94 3.16 -6.33 9.03
N THR A 95 3.40 -6.09 7.74
CA THR A 95 4.38 -5.11 7.27
C THR A 95 3.84 -3.68 7.31
N GLN A 96 4.64 -2.78 7.85
CA GLN A 96 4.37 -1.35 7.84
C GLN A 96 5.63 -0.52 7.59
N MET A 97 5.45 0.63 6.93
CA MET A 97 6.48 1.66 6.83
C MET A 97 6.50 2.49 8.12
N SER A 98 7.64 2.54 8.81
CA SER A 98 7.86 3.35 10.01
C SER A 98 8.37 4.75 9.65
N GLU A 99 9.36 4.84 8.77
CA GLU A 99 9.93 6.10 8.28
C GLU A 99 9.96 6.10 6.74
N GLY A 100 9.96 7.30 6.14
CA GLY A 100 10.12 7.47 4.69
C GLY A 100 9.21 8.57 4.14
N LYS A 101 8.86 8.46 2.86
CA LYS A 101 7.92 9.40 2.21
C LYS A 101 7.08 8.72 1.14
N LEU A 102 5.89 9.27 0.92
CA LEU A 102 5.01 8.90 -0.18
C LEU A 102 5.02 10.03 -1.22
N VAL A 103 5.36 9.72 -2.46
CA VAL A 103 5.51 10.70 -3.55
C VAL A 103 4.36 10.56 -4.54
N CYS A 104 3.68 11.66 -4.86
CA CYS A 104 2.63 11.66 -5.88
C CYS A 104 3.22 11.54 -7.29
N GLY A 105 2.76 10.55 -8.07
CA GLY A 105 3.16 10.36 -9.48
C GLY A 105 2.74 11.51 -10.41
N ASN A 106 1.68 12.24 -10.07
CA ASN A 106 1.18 13.36 -10.87
C ASN A 106 1.88 14.70 -10.60
N CYS A 107 1.98 15.11 -9.33
CA CYS A 107 2.47 16.44 -8.94
C CYS A 107 3.83 16.46 -8.24
N GLY A 108 4.39 15.29 -7.92
CA GLY A 108 5.67 15.18 -7.21
C GLY A 108 5.63 15.61 -5.74
N HIS A 109 4.47 15.97 -5.17
CA HIS A 109 4.37 16.30 -3.76
C HIS A 109 4.76 15.11 -2.88
N GLU A 110 5.56 15.38 -1.85
CA GLU A 110 6.08 14.38 -0.93
C GLU A 110 5.37 14.47 0.42
N TYR A 111 4.75 13.37 0.84
CA TYR A 111 4.13 13.22 2.15
C TYR A 111 5.09 12.46 3.06
N ALA A 112 5.65 13.14 4.06
CA ALA A 112 6.56 12.51 5.02
C ALA A 112 5.81 11.50 5.89
N VAL A 113 6.44 10.34 6.14
CA VAL A 113 5.98 9.33 7.10
C VAL A 113 6.99 9.25 8.22
N LYS A 114 6.51 9.43 9.45
CA LYS A 114 7.31 9.36 10.68
C LYS A 114 6.58 8.56 11.73
N GLU A 115 7.27 7.65 12.41
CA GLU A 115 6.69 6.75 13.42
C GLU A 115 5.43 6.05 12.89
N GLY A 116 5.43 5.73 11.60
CA GLY A 116 4.33 5.08 10.90
C GLY A 116 3.11 5.96 10.58
N ILE A 117 3.19 7.28 10.79
CA ILE A 117 2.11 8.25 10.53
C ILE A 117 2.50 9.12 9.33
N ALA A 118 1.69 9.08 8.26
CA ALA A 118 1.88 9.94 7.10
C ALA A 118 1.23 11.31 7.32
N ASN A 119 1.98 12.38 7.03
CA ASN A 119 1.50 13.75 7.13
C ASN A 119 0.88 14.20 5.80
N PHE A 120 -0.45 14.31 5.76
CA PHE A 120 -1.23 14.82 4.61
C PHE A 120 -1.66 16.29 4.76
N LEU A 121 -1.10 17.03 5.71
CA LEU A 121 -1.36 18.47 5.84
C LEU A 121 -0.74 19.22 4.66
N LEU A 122 -1.57 19.97 3.95
CA LEU A 122 -1.17 20.76 2.80
C LEU A 122 -1.09 22.25 3.15
N PRO A 123 -0.13 22.99 2.55
CA PRO A 123 -0.18 24.45 2.50
C PRO A 123 -1.51 24.93 1.91
N SER A 124 -2.01 26.08 2.37
CA SER A 124 -3.31 26.64 1.98
C SER A 124 -3.49 26.82 0.47
N HIS A 125 -2.42 27.01 -0.30
CA HIS A 125 -2.46 27.19 -1.75
C HIS A 125 -2.59 25.88 -2.55
N LEU A 126 -2.50 24.70 -1.90
CA LEU A 126 -2.63 23.38 -2.54
C LEU A 126 -3.98 22.69 -2.25
N VAL A 127 -4.85 23.33 -1.46
CA VAL A 127 -6.13 22.80 -0.97
C VAL A 127 -7.31 23.15 -1.88
#